data_AF-A0A397GUQ9-F1
#
_entry.id   AF-A0A397GUQ9-F1
#
_cell.length_a   1.000
_cell.length_b   1.000
_cell.length_c   1.000
_cell.angle_alpha   90.00
_cell.angle_beta   90.00
_cell.angle_gamma   90.00
#
_symmetry.space_group_name_H-M   'P 1'
#
loop_
_entity.id
_entity.type
_entity.pdbx_description
1 polymer ?
#
loop_
_entity_poly.entity_id
_entity_poly.type
_entity_poly.pdbx_seq_one_letter_code
_entity_poly.pdbx_strand_id
1 'polypeptide(L)'
;MATVRKTRNPKTNSFTSILDQFLKKYNLSVESNPLQLRAHADELDAMLPDWKARKDVKEALRRRVYKGNQIEALVPDKRGKKLTIKERARYCAKTGDVWDIWLHASDLAVPKNNTDEAIVAAKAGVDSKQIDTYAKLSDLTRASNKIQQRKLEEGLHNPPKTPKHFSLEKGLRRIQNFDVTKIPTMQDLADVIVMLSMRPAEVTTLRIIHYEPGKINPPEWYKPGYSWYCTGYIKNKGDAKNNPEPRRLLSMEKNPERAKELLTWIQDAIATGKLRNPVYSISGKRSTGVFSKFLKPYGITAKRLRKIGGKHASRVHSGQNPTSQHLKLLSRIAMRHKIDRFDSGMYYAEGDTSDSESESDSNDSLELGPSEAQASTSQPKNNNYDPFGSQIAEIDSMLATL
;
A
#
# COMPACT_ATOMS: atom_id res chain seq x y z
N MET A 1 -11.14 52.87 21.93
CA MET A 1 -11.82 51.69 21.36
C MET A 1 -11.34 50.44 22.09
N ALA A 2 -12.16 49.91 23.00
CA ALA A 2 -11.81 48.78 23.85
C ALA A 2 -11.97 47.46 23.09
N THR A 3 -10.90 46.67 23.06
CA THR A 3 -10.83 45.34 22.46
C THR A 3 -11.64 44.34 23.28
N VAL A 4 -12.80 43.93 22.76
CA VAL A 4 -13.62 42.85 23.33
C VAL A 4 -12.88 41.53 23.12
N ARG A 5 -12.14 41.08 24.13
CA ARG A 5 -11.69 39.68 24.22
C ARG A 5 -12.93 38.80 24.42
N LYS A 6 -13.31 38.03 23.40
CA LYS A 6 -14.28 36.94 23.53
C LYS A 6 -13.72 35.88 24.48
N THR A 7 -14.10 35.95 25.76
CA THR A 7 -13.95 34.85 26.71
C THR A 7 -14.85 33.71 26.26
N ARG A 8 -14.25 32.70 25.65
CA ARG A 8 -14.92 31.44 25.35
C ARG A 8 -15.02 30.68 26.67
N ASN A 9 -16.19 30.71 27.32
CA ASN A 9 -16.44 29.89 28.50
C ASN A 9 -16.15 28.42 28.16
N PRO A 10 -15.29 27.71 28.91
CA PRO A 10 -15.03 26.32 28.65
C PRO A 10 -16.32 25.55 28.94
N LYS A 11 -16.79 24.77 27.96
CA LYS A 11 -17.77 23.71 28.21
C LYS A 11 -17.17 22.83 29.29
N THR A 12 -17.70 22.90 30.51
CA THR A 12 -17.31 22.04 31.62
C THR A 12 -17.73 20.62 31.25
N ASN A 13 -16.79 19.82 30.71
CA ASN A 13 -16.98 18.38 30.63
C ASN A 13 -17.22 17.92 32.09
N SER A 14 -18.30 17.17 32.34
CA SER A 14 -18.72 16.77 33.70
C SER A 14 -17.58 16.12 34.50
N PHE A 15 -16.70 15.39 33.83
CA PHE A 15 -15.55 14.70 34.41
C PHE A 15 -14.43 15.61 34.93
N THR A 16 -14.28 16.81 34.37
CA THR A 16 -13.35 17.82 34.90
C THR A 16 -13.80 18.33 36.26
N SER A 17 -15.11 18.51 36.45
CA SER A 17 -15.69 18.91 37.74
C SER A 17 -15.60 17.78 38.77
N ILE A 18 -15.82 16.53 38.36
CA ILE A 18 -15.60 15.34 39.21
C ILE A 18 -14.14 15.29 39.68
N LEU A 19 -13.17 15.51 38.78
CA LEU A 19 -11.77 15.56 39.14
C LEU A 19 -11.47 16.69 40.14
N ASP A 20 -12.00 17.90 39.94
CA ASP A 20 -11.76 19.03 40.85
C ASP A 20 -12.32 18.78 42.26
N GLN A 21 -13.53 18.21 42.34
CA GLN A 21 -14.11 17.79 43.63
C GLN A 21 -13.26 16.70 44.30
N PHE A 22 -12.77 15.74 43.51
CA PHE A 22 -11.94 14.64 44.00
C PHE A 22 -10.60 15.12 44.56
N LEU A 23 -9.90 16.00 43.82
CA LEU A 23 -8.63 16.58 44.25
C LEU A 23 -8.81 17.40 45.53
N LYS A 24 -9.90 18.17 45.64
CA LYS A 24 -10.23 18.95 46.84
C LYS A 24 -10.58 18.06 48.03
N LYS A 25 -11.34 16.98 47.82
CA LYS A 25 -11.73 16.02 48.88
C LYS A 25 -10.51 15.40 49.57
N TYR A 26 -9.46 15.10 48.80
CA TYR A 26 -8.27 14.42 49.28
C TYR A 26 -7.03 15.32 49.44
N ASN A 27 -7.20 16.65 49.31
CA ASN A 27 -6.10 17.62 49.34
C ASN A 27 -4.94 17.24 48.42
N LEU A 28 -5.26 16.74 47.22
CA LEU A 28 -4.28 16.32 46.22
C LEU A 28 -3.90 17.48 45.30
N SER A 29 -2.59 17.65 45.08
CA SER A 29 -2.03 18.71 44.26
C SER A 29 -0.88 18.19 43.39
N VAL A 30 -0.28 19.08 42.60
CA VAL A 30 0.92 18.77 41.79
C VAL A 30 2.12 18.39 42.67
N GLU A 31 2.10 18.77 43.96
CA GLU A 31 3.13 18.42 44.94
C GLU A 31 2.92 17.04 45.57
N SER A 32 1.73 16.45 45.42
CA SER A 32 1.43 15.11 45.95
C SER A 32 2.32 14.05 45.32
N ASN A 33 2.90 13.19 46.14
CA ASN A 33 3.75 12.12 45.64
C ASN A 33 2.91 11.00 44.99
N PRO A 34 3.50 10.17 44.12
CA PRO A 34 2.77 9.08 43.46
C PRO A 34 2.09 8.09 44.41
N LEU A 35 2.63 7.85 45.62
CA LEU A 35 2.01 6.94 46.59
C LEU A 35 0.71 7.52 47.18
N GLN A 36 0.71 8.82 47.52
CA GLN A 36 -0.48 9.54 47.97
C GLN A 36 -1.57 9.55 46.89
N LEU A 37 -1.17 9.80 45.64
CA LEU A 37 -2.08 9.76 44.50
C LEU A 37 -2.64 8.35 44.26
N ARG A 38 -1.80 7.32 44.42
CA ARG A 38 -2.20 5.93 44.22
C ARG A 38 -3.22 5.44 45.26
N ALA A 39 -3.14 5.93 46.50
CA ALA A 39 -4.05 5.55 47.58
C ALA A 39 -5.53 5.82 47.26
N HIS A 40 -5.80 6.81 46.41
CA HIS A 40 -7.15 7.22 46.02
C HIS A 40 -7.51 6.81 44.58
N ALA A 41 -6.63 6.07 43.90
CA ALA A 41 -6.82 5.75 42.48
C ALA A 41 -8.06 4.89 42.22
N ASP A 42 -8.34 3.89 43.05
CA ASP A 42 -9.48 2.99 42.84
C ASP A 42 -10.84 3.67 43.09
N GLU A 43 -10.89 4.68 43.96
CA GLU A 43 -12.12 5.45 44.18
C GLU A 43 -12.40 6.39 43.01
N LEU A 44 -11.38 7.10 42.52
CA LEU A 44 -11.53 7.89 41.30
C LEU A 44 -11.90 7.00 40.11
N ASP A 45 -11.34 5.79 40.03
CA ASP A 45 -11.63 4.81 38.99
C ASP A 45 -13.12 4.41 38.94
N ALA A 46 -13.75 4.23 40.11
CA ALA A 46 -15.16 3.90 40.23
C ALA A 46 -16.08 5.03 39.77
N MET A 47 -15.61 6.28 39.83
CA MET A 47 -16.35 7.46 39.36
C MET A 47 -16.21 7.71 37.85
N LEU A 48 -15.34 6.97 37.15
CA LEU A 48 -15.06 7.13 35.73
C LEU A 48 -15.65 5.95 34.92
N PRO A 49 -16.84 6.14 34.30
CA PRO A 49 -17.63 5.05 33.73
C PRO A 49 -17.02 4.43 32.46
N ASP A 50 -16.22 5.19 31.70
CA ASP A 50 -15.66 4.75 30.43
C ASP A 50 -14.23 5.29 30.18
N TRP A 51 -13.61 4.81 29.10
CA TRP A 51 -12.26 5.20 28.72
C TRP A 51 -12.13 6.68 28.32
N LYS A 52 -13.21 7.28 27.81
CA LYS A 52 -13.24 8.67 27.35
C LYS A 52 -13.23 9.62 28.56
N ALA A 53 -13.96 9.30 29.61
CA ALA A 53 -13.88 9.95 30.91
C ALA A 53 -12.45 9.89 31.48
N ARG A 54 -11.80 8.72 31.40
CA ARG A 54 -10.40 8.56 31.84
C ARG A 54 -9.43 9.38 30.99
N LYS A 55 -9.62 9.42 29.67
CA LYS A 55 -8.79 10.24 28.77
C LYS A 55 -8.95 11.73 29.06
N ASP A 56 -10.18 12.19 29.25
CA ASP A 56 -10.47 13.57 29.57
C ASP A 56 -9.86 13.98 30.92
N VAL A 57 -9.94 13.12 31.93
CA VAL A 57 -9.29 13.32 33.23
C VAL A 57 -7.76 13.34 33.10
N LYS A 58 -7.15 12.39 32.37
CA LYS A 58 -5.69 12.38 32.12
C LYS A 58 -5.25 13.66 31.42
N GLU A 59 -6.00 14.11 30.44
CA GLU A 59 -5.70 15.36 29.72
C GLU A 59 -5.87 16.58 30.63
N ALA A 60 -6.89 16.59 31.49
CA ALA A 60 -7.10 17.65 32.47
C ALA A 60 -5.98 17.70 33.53
N LEU A 61 -5.44 16.55 33.93
CA LEU A 61 -4.26 16.48 34.82
C LEU A 61 -3.00 17.01 34.12
N ARG A 62 -2.79 16.69 32.83
CA ARG A 62 -1.68 17.28 32.04
C ARG A 62 -1.78 18.79 31.94
N ARG A 63 -2.97 19.33 31.71
CA ARG A 63 -3.21 20.78 31.70
C ARG A 63 -2.93 21.44 33.05
N ARG A 64 -3.09 20.70 34.14
CA ARG A 64 -2.71 21.12 35.51
C ARG A 64 -1.25 20.78 35.87
N VAL A 65 -0.42 20.40 34.89
CA VAL A 65 1.03 20.22 35.03
C VAL A 65 1.43 19.04 35.95
N TYR A 66 0.56 18.04 36.11
CA TYR A 66 0.95 16.78 36.75
C TYR A 66 1.96 16.02 35.88
N LYS A 67 2.95 15.38 36.52
CA LYS A 67 3.97 14.56 35.84
C LYS A 67 3.37 13.22 35.39
N GLY A 68 3.99 12.60 34.38
CA GLY A 68 3.50 11.33 33.81
C GLY A 68 3.31 10.21 34.85
N ASN A 69 4.27 10.04 35.75
CA ASN A 69 4.20 9.07 36.85
C ASN A 69 3.08 9.37 37.87
N GLN A 70 2.79 10.65 38.14
CA GLN A 70 1.69 11.08 39.01
C GLN A 70 0.33 10.78 38.36
N ILE A 71 0.23 11.04 37.05
CA ILE A 71 -0.98 10.74 36.27
C ILE A 71 -1.23 9.22 36.22
N GLU A 72 -0.18 8.42 36.03
CA GLU A 72 -0.28 6.95 36.04
C GLU A 72 -0.60 6.39 37.43
N ALA A 73 -0.13 7.04 38.49
CA ALA A 73 -0.46 6.64 39.86
C ALA A 73 -1.94 6.86 40.17
N LEU A 74 -2.49 8.04 39.85
CA LEU A 74 -3.88 8.42 40.14
C LEU A 74 -4.89 7.80 39.16
N VAL A 75 -4.54 7.72 37.87
CA VAL A 75 -5.39 7.15 36.81
C VAL A 75 -4.61 6.07 36.07
N PRO A 76 -4.43 4.89 36.70
CA PRO A 76 -3.65 3.82 36.11
C PRO A 76 -4.19 3.37 34.76
N ASP A 77 -3.27 3.00 33.87
CA ASP A 77 -3.64 2.38 32.63
C ASP A 77 -4.03 0.92 32.85
N LYS A 78 -5.34 0.66 33.01
CA LYS A 78 -5.87 -0.70 33.21
C LYS A 78 -5.90 -1.52 31.90
N ARG A 79 -5.43 -0.99 30.77
CA ARG A 79 -5.32 -1.70 29.48
C ARG A 79 -4.41 -2.94 29.55
N GLY A 80 -3.52 -3.00 30.55
CA GLY A 80 -2.65 -4.15 30.84
C GLY A 80 -3.25 -5.28 31.69
N LYS A 81 -4.50 -5.18 32.18
CA LYS A 81 -5.13 -6.34 32.84
C LYS A 81 -5.30 -7.48 31.82
N LYS A 82 -4.81 -8.68 32.16
CA LYS A 82 -5.07 -9.93 31.41
C LYS A 82 -6.55 -10.31 31.53
N LEU A 83 -7.41 -9.57 30.84
CA LEU A 83 -8.79 -9.99 30.60
C LEU A 83 -8.76 -11.22 29.70
N THR A 84 -9.58 -12.22 30.02
CA THR A 84 -9.81 -13.36 29.13
C THR A 84 -10.46 -12.87 27.82
N ILE A 85 -10.33 -13.64 26.74
CA ILE A 85 -10.95 -13.31 25.43
C ILE A 85 -12.46 -13.06 25.59
N LYS A 86 -13.12 -13.85 26.45
CA LYS A 86 -14.56 -13.74 26.75
C LYS A 86 -14.90 -12.42 27.46
N GLU A 87 -14.08 -11.98 28.40
CA GLU A 87 -14.28 -10.71 29.11
C GLU A 87 -14.00 -9.50 28.21
N ARG A 88 -12.96 -9.58 27.36
CA ARG A 88 -12.67 -8.56 26.35
C ARG A 88 -13.80 -8.43 25.34
N ALA A 89 -14.33 -9.54 24.85
CA ALA A 89 -15.47 -9.54 23.93
C ALA A 89 -16.72 -8.91 24.56
N ARG A 90 -17.01 -9.23 25.83
CA ARG A 90 -18.13 -8.62 26.57
C ARG A 90 -17.92 -7.11 26.82
N TYR A 91 -16.69 -6.69 27.11
CA TYR A 91 -16.34 -5.27 27.27
C TYR A 91 -16.52 -4.51 25.94
N CYS A 92 -15.97 -5.02 24.84
CA CYS A 92 -16.11 -4.41 23.52
C CYS A 92 -17.59 -4.36 23.08
N ALA A 93 -18.38 -5.38 23.37
CA ALA A 93 -19.80 -5.43 23.00
C ALA A 93 -20.67 -4.46 23.81
N LYS A 94 -20.32 -4.15 25.06
CA LYS A 94 -21.09 -3.24 25.92
C LYS A 94 -20.68 -1.77 25.78
N THR A 95 -19.38 -1.50 25.64
CA THR A 95 -18.83 -0.14 25.83
C THR A 95 -17.69 0.23 24.89
N GLY A 96 -17.17 -0.70 24.09
CA GLY A 96 -15.96 -0.48 23.30
C GLY A 96 -16.21 0.42 22.09
N ASP A 97 -15.46 1.53 22.01
CA ASP A 97 -15.40 2.30 20.76
C ASP A 97 -14.42 1.65 19.77
N VAL A 98 -14.34 2.20 18.55
CA VAL A 98 -13.49 1.68 17.47
C VAL A 98 -12.01 1.55 17.89
N TRP A 99 -11.53 2.45 18.75
CA TRP A 99 -10.15 2.43 19.23
C TRP A 99 -9.93 1.38 20.32
N ASP A 100 -10.89 1.15 21.21
CA ASP A 100 -10.81 0.08 22.22
C ASP A 100 -10.80 -1.31 21.57
N ILE A 101 -11.64 -1.51 20.54
CA ILE A 101 -11.66 -2.75 19.76
C ILE A 101 -10.31 -2.96 19.07
N TRP A 102 -9.78 -1.91 18.43
CA TRP A 102 -8.50 -1.97 17.74
C TRP A 102 -7.33 -2.29 18.68
N LEU A 103 -7.33 -1.70 19.87
CA LEU A 103 -6.26 -1.88 20.85
C LEU A 103 -6.31 -3.28 21.50
N HIS A 104 -7.49 -3.76 21.87
CA HIS A 104 -7.66 -5.12 22.38
C HIS A 104 -7.34 -6.19 21.32
N ALA A 105 -7.62 -5.92 20.05
CA ALA A 105 -7.19 -6.78 18.94
C ALA A 105 -5.67 -6.74 18.73
N SER A 106 -5.04 -5.58 18.92
CA SER A 106 -3.58 -5.42 18.80
C SER A 106 -2.82 -6.12 19.93
N ASP A 107 -3.36 -6.15 21.15
CA ASP A 107 -2.81 -6.92 22.28
C ASP A 107 -2.82 -8.44 22.02
N LEU A 108 -3.80 -8.95 21.27
CA LEU A 108 -3.84 -10.35 20.84
C LEU A 108 -2.79 -10.66 19.78
N ALA A 109 -2.28 -9.63 19.09
CA ALA A 109 -1.28 -9.74 18.03
C ALA A 109 0.17 -9.80 18.58
N VAL A 110 0.39 -10.43 19.73
CA VAL A 110 1.75 -10.87 20.09
C VAL A 110 2.19 -11.90 19.04
N PRO A 111 3.29 -11.66 18.33
CA PRO A 111 3.66 -12.47 17.17
C PRO A 111 4.17 -13.84 17.64
N LYS A 112 3.30 -14.84 17.63
CA LYS A 112 3.72 -16.24 17.49
C LYS A 112 3.62 -16.59 16.00
N ASN A 113 4.77 -16.52 15.33
CA ASN A 113 5.13 -17.13 14.04
C ASN A 113 4.09 -17.13 12.89
N ASN A 114 4.54 -16.59 11.75
CA ASN A 114 3.78 -16.18 10.56
C ASN A 114 3.18 -17.29 9.68
N THR A 115 2.51 -18.30 10.21
CA THR A 115 1.84 -19.29 9.31
C THR A 115 0.33 -19.26 9.32
N ASP A 116 -0.33 -18.62 10.28
CA ASP A 116 -1.54 -19.28 10.77
C ASP A 116 -2.63 -18.37 11.31
N GLU A 117 -2.90 -17.24 10.65
CA GLU A 117 -4.03 -16.34 11.02
C GLU A 117 -5.41 -17.05 10.93
N ALA A 118 -5.54 -18.13 10.14
CA ALA A 118 -6.72 -19.01 10.16
C ALA A 118 -6.68 -20.05 11.30
N ILE A 119 -5.50 -20.40 11.81
CA ILE A 119 -5.29 -21.39 12.87
C ILE A 119 -5.34 -20.74 14.26
N VAL A 120 -5.15 -19.42 14.40
CA VAL A 120 -5.27 -18.73 15.71
C VAL A 120 -6.70 -18.77 16.25
N ALA A 121 -7.74 -18.72 15.40
CA ALA A 121 -9.13 -18.90 15.84
C ALA A 121 -9.45 -20.36 16.22
N ALA A 122 -8.92 -21.32 15.45
CA ALA A 122 -9.06 -22.75 15.73
C ALA A 122 -8.29 -23.18 17.00
N LYS A 123 -7.12 -22.59 17.29
CA LYS A 123 -6.34 -22.83 18.53
C LYS A 123 -6.90 -22.10 19.75
N ALA A 124 -7.89 -21.23 19.60
CA ALA A 124 -8.56 -20.52 20.69
C ALA A 124 -9.88 -21.18 21.14
N GLY A 125 -10.24 -22.35 20.58
CA GLY A 125 -11.46 -23.08 20.96
C GLY A 125 -12.75 -22.39 20.52
N VAL A 126 -12.71 -21.52 19.50
CA VAL A 126 -13.91 -20.91 18.94
C VAL A 126 -14.56 -21.91 17.97
N ASP A 127 -15.82 -22.24 18.24
CA ASP A 127 -16.60 -23.19 17.47
C ASP A 127 -16.68 -22.77 15.99
N SER A 128 -16.39 -23.71 15.08
CA SER A 128 -16.47 -23.53 13.63
C SER A 128 -17.86 -23.01 13.20
N LYS A 129 -18.93 -23.38 13.91
CA LYS A 129 -20.29 -22.86 13.64
C LYS A 129 -20.44 -21.38 13.98
N GLN A 130 -19.70 -20.84 14.94
CA GLN A 130 -19.72 -19.41 15.25
C GLN A 130 -18.99 -18.60 14.19
N ILE A 131 -17.83 -19.07 13.73
CA ILE A 131 -17.10 -18.44 12.61
C ILE A 131 -17.99 -18.43 11.35
N ASP A 132 -18.67 -19.53 11.06
CA ASP A 132 -19.62 -19.62 9.95
C ASP A 132 -20.80 -18.66 10.12
N THR A 133 -21.39 -18.56 11.32
CA THR A 133 -22.50 -17.64 11.60
C THR A 133 -22.12 -16.18 11.37
N TYR A 134 -20.93 -15.76 11.81
CA TYR A 134 -20.46 -14.37 11.63
C TYR A 134 -19.91 -14.08 10.23
N ALA A 135 -19.22 -15.04 9.60
CA ALA A 135 -18.71 -14.90 8.23
C ALA A 135 -19.83 -14.91 7.17
N LYS A 136 -20.97 -15.55 7.48
CA LYS A 136 -22.16 -15.62 6.62
C LYS A 136 -23.20 -14.54 6.89
N LEU A 137 -22.87 -13.47 7.61
CA LEU A 137 -23.72 -12.26 7.64
C LEU A 137 -23.76 -11.64 6.24
N SER A 138 -24.64 -12.18 5.40
CA SER A 138 -24.75 -11.87 3.98
C SER A 138 -24.94 -10.39 3.74
N ASP A 139 -25.67 -9.72 4.62
CA ASP A 139 -25.93 -8.29 4.54
C ASP A 139 -24.69 -7.45 4.76
N LEU A 140 -23.88 -7.79 5.77
CA LEU A 140 -22.62 -7.11 6.07
C LEU A 140 -21.59 -7.33 4.96
N THR A 141 -21.46 -8.57 4.49
CA THR A 141 -20.56 -8.93 3.37
C THR A 141 -20.99 -8.22 2.09
N ARG A 142 -22.29 -8.19 1.78
CA ARG A 142 -22.86 -7.50 0.62
C ARG A 142 -22.65 -5.98 0.70
N ALA A 143 -22.88 -5.38 1.86
CA ALA A 143 -22.65 -3.96 2.08
C ALA A 143 -21.16 -3.60 1.92
N SER A 144 -20.26 -4.40 2.49
CA SER A 144 -18.81 -4.24 2.34
C SER A 144 -18.37 -4.35 0.87
N ASN A 145 -18.85 -5.37 0.15
CA ASN A 145 -18.55 -5.54 -1.26
C ASN A 145 -19.07 -4.37 -2.11
N LYS A 146 -20.29 -3.88 -1.86
CA LYS A 146 -20.83 -2.68 -2.51
C LYS A 146 -20.00 -1.42 -2.23
N ILE A 147 -19.46 -1.27 -1.02
CA ILE A 147 -18.56 -0.15 -0.69
C ILE A 147 -17.23 -0.28 -1.43
N GLN A 148 -16.67 -1.48 -1.49
CA GLN A 148 -15.42 -1.73 -2.23
C GLN A 148 -15.59 -1.51 -3.73
N GLN A 149 -16.72 -1.94 -4.29
CA GLN A 149 -17.08 -1.73 -5.69
C GLN A 149 -17.27 -0.24 -6.00
N ARG A 150 -18.06 0.49 -5.20
CA ARG A 150 -18.22 1.94 -5.40
C ARG A 150 -16.89 2.69 -5.34
N LYS A 151 -16.04 2.39 -4.36
CA LYS A 151 -14.69 2.98 -4.27
C LYS A 151 -13.81 2.65 -5.49
N LEU A 152 -14.03 1.49 -6.09
CA LEU A 152 -13.32 1.12 -7.32
C LEU A 152 -13.85 1.93 -8.51
N GLU A 153 -15.17 2.01 -8.68
CA GLU A 153 -15.85 2.77 -9.73
C GLU A 153 -15.52 4.28 -9.66
N GLU A 154 -15.59 4.87 -8.47
CA GLU A 154 -15.16 6.27 -8.22
C GLU A 154 -13.70 6.50 -8.63
N GLY A 155 -12.82 5.55 -8.30
CA GLY A 155 -11.40 5.61 -8.66
C GLY A 155 -11.12 5.43 -10.15
N LEU A 156 -12.05 4.83 -10.91
CA LEU A 156 -11.96 4.71 -12.38
C LEU A 156 -12.36 6.03 -13.07
N HIS A 157 -13.31 6.77 -12.50
CA HIS A 157 -13.80 8.01 -13.10
C HIS A 157 -12.79 9.17 -12.96
N ASN A 158 -12.04 9.22 -11.86
CA ASN A 158 -10.97 10.20 -11.63
C ASN A 158 -9.66 9.50 -11.30
N PRO A 159 -8.99 8.88 -12.29
CA PRO A 159 -7.74 8.18 -12.05
C PRO A 159 -6.69 9.19 -11.58
N PRO A 160 -6.06 8.97 -10.43
CA PRO A 160 -5.11 9.95 -9.92
C PRO A 160 -3.89 9.98 -10.85
N LYS A 161 -3.40 11.19 -11.16
CA LYS A 161 -2.26 11.41 -12.07
C LYS A 161 -0.95 10.84 -11.52
N THR A 162 -0.17 10.18 -12.37
CA THR A 162 1.18 9.71 -12.01
C THR A 162 2.04 10.91 -11.60
N PRO A 163 2.70 10.89 -10.43
CA PRO A 163 3.59 11.98 -10.05
C PRO A 163 4.73 12.14 -11.07
N LYS A 164 5.12 13.37 -11.40
CA LYS A 164 6.20 13.68 -12.35
C LYS A 164 7.50 12.92 -12.02
N HIS A 165 7.77 12.68 -10.74
CA HIS A 165 8.93 11.90 -10.27
C HIS A 165 8.96 10.45 -10.75
N PHE A 166 7.79 9.84 -10.93
CA PHE A 166 7.59 8.47 -11.40
C PHE A 166 7.01 8.44 -12.82
N SER A 167 7.21 9.49 -13.63
CA SER A 167 6.88 9.45 -15.06
C SER A 167 7.70 8.38 -15.78
N LEU A 168 7.20 7.92 -16.93
CA LEU A 168 7.85 6.87 -17.72
C LEU A 168 9.29 7.26 -18.08
N GLU A 169 9.46 8.46 -18.63
CA GLU A 169 10.75 8.97 -19.06
C GLU A 169 11.75 9.10 -17.91
N LYS A 170 11.35 9.70 -16.79
CA LYS A 170 12.24 9.83 -15.61
C LYS A 170 12.60 8.47 -15.02
N GLY A 171 11.65 7.53 -14.98
CA GLY A 171 11.90 6.17 -14.54
C GLY A 171 12.93 5.46 -15.43
N LEU A 172 12.75 5.52 -16.76
CA LEU A 172 13.69 4.92 -17.72
C LEU A 172 15.08 5.54 -17.62
N ARG A 173 15.18 6.88 -17.57
CA ARG A 173 16.47 7.57 -17.41
C ARG A 173 17.21 7.12 -16.15
N ARG A 174 16.51 6.93 -15.03
CA ARG A 174 17.14 6.43 -13.78
C ARG A 174 17.59 4.98 -13.91
N ILE A 175 16.76 4.09 -14.46
CA ILE A 175 17.09 2.68 -14.66
C ILE A 175 18.31 2.51 -15.57
N GLN A 176 18.38 3.28 -16.66
CA GLN A 176 19.51 3.25 -17.60
C GLN A 176 20.83 3.69 -16.95
N ASN A 177 20.77 4.58 -15.97
CA ASN A 177 21.92 5.17 -15.29
C ASN A 177 22.26 4.51 -13.95
N PHE A 178 21.65 3.37 -13.61
CA PHE A 178 22.00 2.65 -12.39
C PHE A 178 23.46 2.20 -12.41
N ASP A 179 24.14 2.47 -11.30
CA ASP A 179 25.49 2.03 -11.02
C ASP A 179 25.43 0.94 -9.95
N VAL A 180 25.46 -0.32 -10.40
CA VAL A 180 25.36 -1.51 -9.52
C VAL A 180 26.57 -1.69 -8.60
N THR A 181 27.65 -0.91 -8.80
CA THR A 181 28.81 -0.92 -7.89
C THR A 181 28.54 -0.17 -6.60
N LYS A 182 27.54 0.74 -6.60
CA LYS A 182 27.16 1.54 -5.44
C LYS A 182 26.14 0.83 -4.57
N ILE A 183 26.03 1.27 -3.32
CA ILE A 183 24.97 0.81 -2.41
C ILE A 183 23.64 1.42 -2.89
N PRO A 184 22.60 0.59 -3.13
CA PRO A 184 21.32 1.11 -3.57
C PRO A 184 20.63 1.92 -2.48
N THR A 185 19.91 2.93 -2.92
CA THR A 185 19.06 3.80 -2.10
C THR A 185 17.61 3.31 -2.08
N MET A 186 16.77 3.95 -1.27
CA MET A 186 15.31 3.73 -1.30
C MET A 186 14.67 4.14 -2.63
N GLN A 187 15.28 5.09 -3.35
CA GLN A 187 14.83 5.48 -4.68
C GLN A 187 15.08 4.36 -5.69
N ASP A 188 16.27 3.76 -5.67
CA ASP A 188 16.63 2.66 -6.57
C ASP A 188 15.71 1.45 -6.35
N LEU A 189 15.41 1.15 -5.08
CA LEU A 189 14.39 0.15 -4.74
C LEU A 189 13.01 0.47 -5.33
N ALA A 190 12.57 1.72 -5.21
CA ALA A 190 11.27 2.14 -5.75
C ALA A 190 11.24 2.03 -7.29
N ASP A 191 12.32 2.42 -7.95
CA ASP A 191 12.45 2.34 -9.40
C ASP A 191 12.53 0.89 -9.90
N VAL A 192 13.22 -0.01 -9.20
CA VAL A 192 13.21 -1.46 -9.51
C VAL A 192 11.81 -2.06 -9.28
N ILE A 193 11.08 -1.60 -8.26
CA ILE A 193 9.68 -1.99 -8.05
C ILE A 193 8.79 -1.55 -9.23
N VAL A 194 8.99 -0.33 -9.74
CA VAL A 194 8.28 0.19 -10.93
C VAL A 194 8.69 -0.61 -12.17
N MET A 195 9.99 -0.77 -12.40
CA MET A 195 10.57 -1.50 -13.54
C MET A 195 9.97 -2.89 -13.70
N LEU A 196 9.91 -3.64 -12.59
CA LEU A 196 9.39 -5.01 -12.57
C LEU A 196 7.88 -5.07 -12.32
N SER A 197 7.21 -3.96 -12.00
CA SER A 197 5.80 -3.95 -11.58
C SER A 197 5.52 -4.89 -10.38
N MET A 198 6.50 -5.08 -9.50
CA MET A 198 6.41 -6.05 -8.40
C MET A 198 5.76 -5.44 -7.16
N ARG A 199 5.29 -6.29 -6.25
CA ARG A 199 4.87 -5.85 -4.92
C ARG A 199 6.14 -5.69 -4.07
N PRO A 200 6.19 -4.73 -3.13
CA PRO A 200 7.36 -4.64 -2.25
C PRO A 200 7.63 -5.90 -1.44
N ALA A 201 6.57 -6.66 -1.10
CA ALA A 201 6.71 -7.93 -0.41
C ALA A 201 7.41 -9.01 -1.25
N GLU A 202 7.40 -8.87 -2.57
CA GLU A 202 8.02 -9.81 -3.50
C GLU A 202 9.52 -9.52 -3.68
N VAL A 203 10.05 -8.40 -3.18
CA VAL A 203 11.43 -7.99 -3.46
C VAL A 203 12.45 -9.05 -3.11
N THR A 204 12.26 -9.79 -2.01
CA THR A 204 13.19 -10.84 -1.56
C THR A 204 12.89 -12.22 -2.13
N THR A 205 11.70 -12.42 -2.72
CA THR A 205 11.24 -13.75 -3.16
C THR A 205 11.18 -13.87 -4.68
N LEU A 206 10.99 -12.76 -5.39
CA LEU A 206 10.89 -12.73 -6.84
C LEU A 206 12.20 -13.22 -7.45
N ARG A 207 12.10 -14.12 -8.42
CA ARG A 207 13.25 -14.61 -9.19
C ARG A 207 12.97 -14.48 -10.67
N ILE A 208 13.96 -14.02 -11.41
CA ILE A 208 13.95 -14.00 -12.88
C ILE A 208 14.80 -15.18 -13.35
N ILE A 209 14.18 -16.08 -14.11
CA ILE A 209 14.79 -17.32 -14.60
C ILE A 209 14.80 -17.31 -16.13
N HIS A 210 15.89 -17.79 -16.69
CA HIS A 210 15.97 -18.18 -18.09
C HIS A 210 15.56 -19.65 -18.19
N TYR A 211 14.72 -19.97 -19.16
CA TYR A 211 14.28 -21.31 -19.45
C TYR A 211 14.21 -21.53 -20.96
N GLU A 212 15.11 -22.37 -21.44
CA GLU A 212 15.07 -22.93 -22.79
C GLU A 212 14.86 -24.43 -22.65
N PRO A 213 13.76 -25.00 -23.18
CA PRO A 213 13.54 -26.43 -23.10
C PRO A 213 14.54 -27.17 -24.00
N GLY A 214 14.98 -28.34 -23.54
CA GLY A 214 15.50 -29.36 -24.46
C GLY A 214 14.39 -29.81 -25.41
N LYS A 215 14.76 -30.29 -26.61
CA LYS A 215 13.85 -30.59 -27.75
C LYS A 215 12.67 -31.55 -27.46
N ILE A 216 12.52 -32.08 -26.25
CA ILE A 216 11.52 -33.10 -25.89
C ILE A 216 10.79 -32.68 -24.61
N ASN A 217 9.48 -32.48 -24.73
CA ASN A 217 8.50 -32.27 -23.66
C ASN A 217 8.77 -31.09 -22.71
N PRO A 218 8.59 -29.83 -23.16
CA PRO A 218 8.59 -28.69 -22.26
C PRO A 218 7.47 -28.81 -21.21
N PRO A 219 7.68 -28.29 -19.98
CA PRO A 219 6.65 -28.23 -18.95
C PRO A 219 5.39 -27.52 -19.44
N GLU A 220 4.23 -27.90 -18.92
CA GLU A 220 2.92 -27.35 -19.33
C GLU A 220 2.81 -25.81 -19.19
N TRP A 221 3.57 -25.22 -18.26
CA TRP A 221 3.61 -23.75 -18.07
C TRP A 221 4.47 -23.01 -19.11
N TYR A 222 5.33 -23.73 -19.84
CA TYR A 222 6.21 -23.13 -20.85
C TYR A 222 5.42 -22.71 -22.08
N LYS A 223 5.73 -21.52 -22.60
CA LYS A 223 5.19 -21.03 -23.87
C LYS A 223 6.33 -20.86 -24.87
N PRO A 224 6.29 -21.55 -26.03
CA PRO A 224 7.23 -21.33 -27.12
C PRO A 224 7.34 -19.85 -27.49
N GLY A 225 8.54 -19.40 -27.86
CA GLY A 225 8.83 -17.99 -28.18
C GLY A 225 9.16 -17.10 -26.98
N TYR A 226 9.13 -17.63 -25.74
CA TYR A 226 9.59 -16.91 -24.55
C TYR A 226 10.61 -17.74 -23.77
N SER A 227 11.75 -17.14 -23.45
CA SER A 227 12.80 -17.79 -22.64
C SER A 227 12.98 -17.20 -21.25
N TRP A 228 12.29 -16.10 -20.90
CA TRP A 228 12.45 -15.45 -19.59
C TRP A 228 11.15 -15.39 -18.78
N TYR A 229 11.23 -15.89 -17.54
CA TYR A 229 10.08 -16.04 -16.65
C TYR A 229 10.37 -15.51 -15.24
N CYS A 230 9.30 -15.20 -14.51
CA CYS A 230 9.31 -14.80 -13.11
C CYS A 230 8.65 -15.88 -12.23
N THR A 231 9.27 -16.17 -11.09
CA THR A 231 8.72 -17.00 -10.02
C THR A 231 8.79 -16.26 -8.68
N GLY A 232 8.25 -16.84 -7.60
CA GLY A 232 8.34 -16.26 -6.25
C GLY A 232 7.49 -15.02 -6.01
N TYR A 233 6.49 -14.78 -6.86
CA TYR A 233 5.47 -13.74 -6.65
C TYR A 233 4.47 -14.18 -5.56
N ILE A 234 3.82 -13.21 -4.91
CA ILE A 234 3.01 -13.44 -3.69
C ILE A 234 1.51 -13.38 -4.01
N LYS A 235 0.68 -13.97 -3.14
CA LYS A 235 -0.79 -14.05 -3.14
C LYS A 235 -1.42 -15.22 -3.89
N ASN A 236 -0.65 -16.24 -4.26
CA ASN A 236 -1.27 -17.51 -4.61
C ASN A 236 -1.90 -18.19 -3.38
N LYS A 237 -2.98 -18.93 -3.60
CA LYS A 237 -3.72 -19.70 -2.58
C LYS A 237 -3.77 -21.16 -3.00
N GLY A 238 -3.96 -22.06 -2.02
CA GLY A 238 -4.00 -23.51 -2.27
C GLY A 238 -2.69 -24.02 -2.87
N ASP A 239 -2.79 -24.98 -3.77
CA ASP A 239 -1.63 -25.64 -4.39
C ASP A 239 -0.69 -24.68 -5.11
N ALA A 240 -1.24 -23.62 -5.73
CA ALA A 240 -0.47 -22.57 -6.39
C ALA A 240 0.43 -21.76 -5.43
N LYS A 241 0.19 -21.82 -4.11
CA LYS A 241 1.07 -21.20 -3.10
C LYS A 241 2.38 -21.98 -2.97
N ASN A 242 2.30 -23.31 -3.02
CA ASN A 242 3.43 -24.21 -2.84
C ASN A 242 4.15 -24.47 -4.16
N ASN A 243 3.41 -24.45 -5.28
CA ASN A 243 3.96 -24.60 -6.62
C ASN A 243 3.46 -23.47 -7.55
N PRO A 244 3.98 -22.24 -7.39
CA PRO A 244 3.57 -21.12 -8.24
C PRO A 244 4.08 -21.32 -9.68
N GLU A 245 3.16 -21.42 -10.64
CA GLU A 245 3.50 -21.46 -12.07
C GLU A 245 4.38 -20.26 -12.47
N PRO A 246 5.50 -20.47 -13.18
CA PRO A 246 6.26 -19.37 -13.75
C PRO A 246 5.40 -18.48 -14.65
N ARG A 247 5.64 -17.16 -14.61
CA ARG A 247 4.92 -16.18 -15.44
C ARG A 247 5.89 -15.41 -16.31
N ARG A 248 5.55 -15.18 -17.58
CA ARG A 248 6.39 -14.43 -18.52
C ARG A 248 6.88 -13.12 -17.92
N LEU A 249 8.16 -12.84 -18.08
CA LEU A 249 8.75 -11.56 -17.70
C LEU A 249 8.31 -10.48 -18.70
N LEU A 250 7.73 -9.39 -18.20
CA LEU A 250 7.49 -8.15 -18.95
C LEU A 250 7.81 -6.99 -18.01
N SER A 251 8.85 -6.22 -18.34
CA SER A 251 9.40 -5.13 -17.51
C SER A 251 9.71 -3.90 -18.34
N MET A 252 9.94 -2.77 -17.67
CA MET A 252 10.40 -1.55 -18.34
C MET A 252 11.82 -1.67 -18.90
N GLU A 253 12.71 -2.35 -18.19
CA GLU A 253 14.01 -2.77 -18.73
C GLU A 253 13.76 -3.92 -19.71
N LYS A 254 14.15 -3.72 -20.97
CA LYS A 254 13.92 -4.67 -22.05
C LYS A 254 14.93 -5.81 -22.03
N ASN A 255 16.15 -5.55 -21.54
CA ASN A 255 17.15 -6.60 -21.39
C ASN A 255 16.84 -7.42 -20.11
N PRO A 256 16.42 -8.70 -20.25
CA PRO A 256 16.03 -9.51 -19.09
C PRO A 256 17.22 -9.87 -18.18
N GLU A 257 18.44 -9.94 -18.72
CA GLU A 257 19.65 -10.16 -17.92
C GLU A 257 19.94 -8.95 -17.04
N ARG A 258 19.86 -7.73 -17.62
CA ARG A 258 19.99 -6.49 -16.86
C ARG A 258 18.88 -6.34 -15.82
N ALA A 259 17.64 -6.68 -16.17
CA ALA A 259 16.54 -6.67 -15.21
C ALA A 259 16.78 -7.63 -14.03
N LYS A 260 17.38 -8.80 -14.30
CA LYS A 260 17.78 -9.77 -13.28
C LYS A 260 18.95 -9.26 -12.43
N GLU A 261 19.95 -8.64 -13.04
CA GLU A 261 21.08 -8.01 -12.35
C GLU A 261 20.59 -6.94 -11.37
N LEU A 262 19.75 -6.01 -11.83
CA LEU A 262 19.20 -4.94 -11.00
C LEU A 262 18.32 -5.46 -9.85
N LEU A 263 17.56 -6.52 -10.08
CA LEU A 263 16.80 -7.19 -9.02
C LEU A 263 17.76 -7.79 -7.97
N THR A 264 18.80 -8.48 -8.41
CA THR A 264 19.79 -9.14 -7.55
C THR A 264 20.56 -8.11 -6.73
N TRP A 265 20.98 -7.00 -7.34
CA TRP A 265 21.64 -5.88 -6.67
C TRP A 265 20.83 -5.33 -5.49
N ILE A 266 19.52 -5.13 -5.67
CA ILE A 266 18.61 -4.73 -4.59
C ILE A 266 18.47 -5.82 -3.52
N GLN A 267 18.34 -7.08 -3.94
CA GLN A 267 18.19 -8.23 -3.03
C GLN A 267 19.42 -8.41 -2.14
N ASP A 268 20.62 -8.33 -2.71
CA ASP A 268 21.89 -8.48 -2.00
C ASP A 268 22.12 -7.34 -1.01
N ALA A 269 21.79 -6.11 -1.40
CA ALA A 269 21.84 -4.98 -0.48
C ALA A 269 20.88 -5.13 0.71
N ILE A 270 19.70 -5.72 0.49
CA ILE A 270 18.76 -6.05 1.58
C ILE A 270 19.30 -7.18 2.45
N ALA A 271 19.82 -8.26 1.84
CA ALA A 271 20.35 -9.42 2.54
C ALA A 271 21.56 -9.06 3.41
N THR A 272 22.43 -8.17 2.93
CA THR A 272 23.60 -7.65 3.65
C THR A 272 23.26 -6.53 4.63
N GLY A 273 21.99 -6.12 4.74
CA GLY A 273 21.53 -5.05 5.63
C GLY A 273 21.92 -3.64 5.20
N LYS A 274 22.55 -3.46 4.03
CA LYS A 274 22.93 -2.16 3.47
C LYS A 274 21.71 -1.35 3.00
N LEU A 275 20.63 -2.02 2.62
CA LEU A 275 19.35 -1.43 2.26
C LEU A 275 18.24 -2.00 3.14
N ARG A 276 17.38 -1.14 3.68
CA ARG A 276 16.30 -1.61 4.57
C ARG A 276 15.19 -2.29 3.76
N ASN A 277 14.74 -3.46 4.22
CA ASN A 277 13.64 -4.18 3.61
C ASN A 277 12.34 -3.33 3.62
N PRO A 278 11.59 -3.25 2.50
CA PRO A 278 10.39 -2.41 2.41
C PRO A 278 9.19 -2.94 3.21
N VAL A 279 9.23 -4.20 3.65
CA VAL A 279 8.11 -4.88 4.31
C VAL A 279 8.46 -5.39 5.71
N TYR A 280 9.74 -5.64 6.00
CA TYR A 280 10.18 -6.18 7.29
C TYR A 280 11.12 -5.21 8.02
N SER A 281 11.02 -5.17 9.35
CA SER A 281 11.99 -4.51 10.22
C SER A 281 13.26 -5.34 10.35
N ILE A 282 14.31 -4.74 10.91
CA ILE A 282 15.56 -5.44 11.29
C ILE A 282 15.24 -6.60 12.25
N SER A 283 14.24 -6.43 13.11
CA SER A 283 13.74 -7.48 14.02
C SER A 283 12.85 -8.54 13.37
N GLY A 284 12.74 -8.58 12.03
CA GLY A 284 11.93 -9.55 11.28
C GLY A 284 10.41 -9.34 11.37
N LYS A 285 9.94 -8.31 12.07
CA LYS A 285 8.51 -7.99 12.17
C LYS A 285 8.04 -7.27 10.92
N ARG A 286 6.81 -7.52 10.49
CA ARG A 286 6.21 -6.81 9.36
C ARG A 286 6.08 -5.32 9.69
N SER A 287 6.77 -4.48 8.94
CA SER A 287 6.84 -3.04 9.12
C SER A 287 7.04 -2.35 7.78
N THR A 288 5.96 -1.85 7.19
CA THR A 288 6.00 -1.09 5.93
C THR A 288 6.30 0.40 6.11
N GLY A 289 6.48 0.86 7.35
CA GLY A 289 6.54 2.28 7.69
C GLY A 289 7.65 3.05 6.97
N VAL A 290 8.81 2.42 6.75
CA VAL A 290 9.98 3.06 6.11
C VAL A 290 9.70 3.40 4.66
N PHE A 291 9.28 2.39 3.90
CA PHE A 291 9.00 2.54 2.49
C PHE A 291 7.80 3.46 2.28
N SER A 292 6.77 3.34 3.11
CA SER A 292 5.64 4.28 3.10
C SER A 292 6.06 5.73 3.42
N LYS A 293 7.00 5.93 4.35
CA LYS A 293 7.52 7.27 4.68
C LYS A 293 8.30 7.86 3.51
N PHE A 294 9.08 7.04 2.81
CA PHE A 294 9.77 7.44 1.59
C PHE A 294 8.80 7.84 0.46
N LEU A 295 7.68 7.13 0.30
CA LEU A 295 6.70 7.43 -0.76
C LEU A 295 5.79 8.63 -0.44
N LYS A 296 5.66 9.01 0.84
CA LYS A 296 4.73 10.05 1.31
C LYS A 296 4.92 11.42 0.62
N PRO A 297 6.15 11.95 0.41
CA PRO A 297 6.35 13.23 -0.27
C PRO A 297 5.82 13.25 -1.71
N TYR A 298 5.73 12.08 -2.36
CA TYR A 298 5.22 11.96 -3.72
C TYR A 298 3.71 11.71 -3.78
N GLY A 299 3.03 11.62 -2.63
CA GLY A 299 1.58 11.39 -2.57
C GLY A 299 1.14 10.02 -3.10
N ILE A 300 2.02 9.02 -3.10
CA ILE A 300 1.72 7.68 -3.61
C ILE A 300 1.90 6.58 -2.57
N THR A 301 1.31 5.43 -2.87
CA THR A 301 1.44 4.22 -2.08
C THR A 301 2.20 3.16 -2.88
N ALA A 302 2.75 2.15 -2.21
CA ALA A 302 3.41 1.05 -2.89
C ALA A 302 2.48 0.26 -3.84
N LYS A 303 1.18 0.17 -3.50
CA LYS A 303 0.17 -0.41 -4.41
C LYS A 303 0.10 0.38 -5.72
N ARG A 304 0.15 1.72 -5.63
CA ARG A 304 0.10 2.62 -6.77
C ARG A 304 1.38 2.62 -7.58
N LEU A 305 2.53 2.54 -6.91
CA LEU A 305 3.84 2.38 -7.55
C LEU A 305 3.87 1.16 -8.50
N ARG A 306 3.33 0.02 -8.03
CA ARG A 306 3.15 -1.18 -8.86
C ARG A 306 2.24 -0.96 -10.08
N LYS A 307 1.18 -0.16 -9.94
CA LYS A 307 0.28 0.16 -11.07
C LYS A 307 1.00 0.96 -12.14
N ILE A 308 1.72 1.99 -11.70
CA ILE A 308 2.56 2.84 -12.54
C ILE A 308 3.54 1.99 -13.33
N GLY A 309 4.22 1.04 -12.66
CA GLY A 309 5.09 0.06 -13.32
C GLY A 309 4.40 -0.73 -14.42
N GLY A 310 3.21 -1.28 -14.15
CA GLY A 310 2.47 -2.08 -15.14
C GLY A 310 2.06 -1.25 -16.36
N LYS A 311 1.63 -0.01 -16.14
CA LYS A 311 1.31 0.96 -17.20
C LYS A 311 2.55 1.30 -18.03
N HIS A 312 3.67 1.59 -17.38
CA HIS A 312 4.93 1.92 -18.05
C HIS A 312 5.47 0.74 -18.87
N ALA A 313 5.50 -0.46 -18.29
CA ALA A 313 5.87 -1.67 -19.01
C ALA A 313 4.95 -1.89 -20.23
N SER A 314 3.63 -1.70 -20.10
CA SER A 314 2.75 -1.80 -21.28
C SER A 314 3.14 -0.81 -22.38
N ARG A 315 3.41 0.46 -22.05
CA ARG A 315 3.81 1.49 -23.02
C ARG A 315 5.15 1.19 -23.70
N VAL A 316 6.09 0.59 -22.97
CA VAL A 316 7.43 0.23 -23.50
C VAL A 316 7.35 -0.89 -24.54
N HIS A 317 6.35 -1.78 -24.42
CA HIS A 317 6.22 -3.00 -25.22
C HIS A 317 5.08 -2.96 -26.24
N SER A 318 4.23 -1.92 -26.25
CA SER A 318 3.00 -1.89 -27.03
C SER A 318 3.16 -1.51 -28.50
N GLY A 319 4.34 -1.09 -28.94
CA GLY A 319 4.56 -0.62 -30.32
C GLY A 319 3.80 0.67 -30.63
N GLN A 320 3.63 0.98 -31.92
CA GLN A 320 2.90 2.15 -32.40
C GLN A 320 1.38 1.90 -32.33
N ASN A 321 0.62 2.91 -31.91
CA ASN A 321 -0.85 2.94 -31.90
C ASN A 321 -1.54 1.72 -31.24
N PRO A 322 -1.17 1.33 -30.01
CA PRO A 322 -1.76 0.17 -29.38
C PRO A 322 -3.21 0.39 -28.97
N THR A 323 -4.03 -0.65 -29.11
CA THR A 323 -5.39 -0.62 -28.56
C THR A 323 -5.37 -0.63 -27.04
N SER A 324 -6.39 -0.03 -26.41
CA SER A 324 -6.54 -0.05 -24.94
C SER A 324 -6.59 -1.48 -24.37
N GLN A 325 -7.20 -2.41 -25.12
CA GLN A 325 -7.24 -3.83 -24.75
C GLN A 325 -5.83 -4.46 -24.74
N HIS A 326 -5.01 -4.16 -25.74
CA HIS A 326 -3.64 -4.63 -25.82
C HIS A 326 -2.78 -4.09 -24.66
N LEU A 327 -2.86 -2.78 -24.36
CA LEU A 327 -2.18 -2.18 -23.21
C LEU A 327 -2.59 -2.82 -21.88
N LYS A 328 -3.88 -3.10 -21.72
CA LYS A 328 -4.42 -3.77 -20.52
C LYS A 328 -3.90 -5.20 -20.41
N LEU A 329 -3.78 -5.93 -21.51
CA LEU A 329 -3.18 -7.27 -21.53
C LEU A 329 -1.72 -7.21 -21.11
N LEU A 330 -0.91 -6.34 -21.71
CA LEU A 330 0.50 -6.17 -21.37
C LEU A 330 0.68 -5.77 -19.90
N SER A 331 -0.11 -4.84 -19.40
CA SER A 331 -0.07 -4.42 -18.00
C SER A 331 -0.40 -5.58 -17.04
N ARG A 332 -1.35 -6.46 -17.40
CA ARG A 332 -1.65 -7.68 -16.64
C ARG A 332 -0.47 -8.67 -16.65
N ILE A 333 0.21 -8.82 -17.78
CA ILE A 333 1.42 -9.66 -17.91
C ILE A 333 2.54 -9.08 -17.04
N ALA A 334 2.85 -7.79 -17.15
CA ALA A 334 3.87 -7.11 -16.33
C ALA A 334 3.58 -7.24 -14.83
N MET A 335 2.33 -7.07 -14.42
CA MET A 335 1.94 -7.26 -13.02
C MET A 335 1.88 -8.74 -12.60
N ARG A 336 2.06 -9.69 -13.52
CA ARG A 336 1.93 -11.13 -13.27
C ARG A 336 0.58 -11.45 -12.65
N HIS A 337 -0.52 -11.01 -13.26
CA HIS A 337 -1.88 -11.39 -12.86
C HIS A 337 -2.29 -12.71 -13.53
N LYS A 338 -3.20 -13.46 -12.89
CA LYS A 338 -3.76 -14.68 -13.50
C LYS A 338 -4.70 -14.23 -14.62
N ILE A 339 -4.49 -14.73 -15.83
CA ILE A 339 -5.16 -14.22 -17.04
C ILE A 339 -6.61 -14.74 -17.14
N ASP A 340 -6.87 -15.94 -16.62
CA ASP A 340 -8.18 -16.61 -16.53
C ASP A 340 -9.21 -15.90 -15.62
N ARG A 341 -8.77 -15.08 -14.65
CA ARG A 341 -9.67 -14.27 -13.82
C ARG A 341 -9.91 -12.90 -14.46
N PHE A 342 -11.06 -12.75 -15.12
CA PHE A 342 -11.53 -11.51 -15.74
C PHE A 342 -11.49 -10.28 -14.79
N ASP A 343 -11.71 -10.45 -13.48
CA ASP A 343 -11.89 -9.31 -12.56
C ASP A 343 -10.62 -8.72 -11.95
N SER A 344 -9.52 -9.48 -11.84
CA SER A 344 -8.37 -9.01 -11.06
C SER A 344 -7.64 -7.82 -11.70
N GLY A 345 -7.72 -7.66 -13.02
CA GLY A 345 -7.16 -6.55 -13.78
C GLY A 345 -7.98 -5.25 -13.68
N MET A 346 -9.29 -5.34 -13.42
CA MET A 346 -10.18 -4.17 -13.33
C MET A 346 -9.86 -3.29 -12.11
N TYR A 347 -9.31 -3.86 -11.03
CA TYR A 347 -8.80 -3.10 -9.88
C TYR A 347 -7.63 -2.15 -10.21
N TYR A 348 -7.10 -2.23 -11.42
CA TYR A 348 -5.83 -1.64 -11.85
C TYR A 348 -5.89 -0.87 -13.17
N ALA A 349 -7.04 -0.84 -13.85
CA ALA A 349 -7.21 0.03 -15.01
C ALA A 349 -7.16 1.50 -14.54
N GLU A 350 -6.24 2.29 -15.09
CA GLU A 350 -6.22 3.75 -14.94
C GLU A 350 -6.57 4.34 -16.30
N GLY A 351 -7.45 5.33 -16.33
CA GLY A 351 -7.88 6.00 -17.57
C GLY A 351 -6.72 6.65 -18.31
N ASP A 352 -6.84 6.66 -19.63
CA ASP A 352 -5.94 7.35 -20.56
C ASP A 352 -6.20 8.85 -20.49
N THR A 353 -5.35 9.57 -19.75
CA THR A 353 -5.04 10.94 -20.12
C THR A 353 -3.67 10.91 -20.76
N SER A 354 -3.63 11.24 -22.05
CA SER A 354 -2.41 11.56 -22.78
C SER A 354 -1.60 12.54 -21.94
N ASP A 355 -0.31 12.24 -21.79
CA ASP A 355 0.66 13.20 -21.29
C ASP A 355 0.86 14.22 -22.43
N SER A 356 -0.11 15.11 -22.61
CA SER A 356 0.03 16.28 -23.49
C SER A 356 0.72 17.35 -22.66
N GLU A 357 2.03 17.43 -22.81
CA GLU A 357 2.82 18.57 -22.35
C GLU A 357 2.37 19.80 -23.14
N SER A 358 1.71 20.74 -22.47
CA SER A 358 1.71 22.13 -22.91
C SER A 358 2.45 22.92 -21.84
N GLU A 359 3.73 23.16 -22.10
CA GLU A 359 4.46 24.24 -21.47
C GLU A 359 3.81 25.56 -21.87
N SER A 360 3.44 26.37 -20.88
CA SER A 360 3.38 27.81 -21.06
C SER A 360 3.64 28.45 -19.71
N ASP A 361 4.91 28.72 -19.44
CA ASP A 361 5.31 29.71 -18.46
C ASP A 361 4.76 31.06 -18.91
N SER A 362 3.90 31.63 -18.08
CA SER A 362 3.43 32.99 -18.20
C SER A 362 4.55 33.96 -17.83
N ASN A 363 4.94 34.82 -18.77
CA ASN A 363 5.19 36.24 -18.49
C ASN A 363 5.28 37.06 -19.80
N ASP A 364 4.23 37.86 -19.96
CA ASP A 364 4.22 39.29 -20.25
C ASP A 364 4.35 39.85 -21.68
N SER A 365 3.54 40.90 -21.86
CA SER A 365 3.48 41.92 -22.91
C SER A 365 2.68 41.66 -24.20
N LEU A 366 1.57 42.39 -24.26
CA LEU A 366 0.62 42.62 -25.35
C LEU A 366 1.29 43.37 -26.52
N GLU A 367 1.00 42.98 -27.76
CA GLU A 367 0.41 43.88 -28.78
C GLU A 367 -0.06 43.12 -30.04
N LEU A 368 -0.97 43.78 -30.76
CA LEU A 368 -1.96 43.26 -31.73
C LEU A 368 -1.44 43.15 -33.17
N GLY A 369 -1.98 42.21 -33.96
CA GLY A 369 -1.95 42.27 -35.44
C GLY A 369 -2.21 40.93 -36.15
N PRO A 370 -3.12 40.83 -37.16
CA PRO A 370 -3.66 39.55 -37.63
C PRO A 370 -3.08 39.02 -38.97
N SER A 371 -3.40 37.75 -39.22
CA SER A 371 -3.60 37.07 -40.51
C SER A 371 -2.40 36.82 -41.44
N GLU A 372 -2.13 35.55 -41.77
CA GLU A 372 -2.44 34.94 -43.08
C GLU A 372 -2.02 33.47 -43.16
N ALA A 373 -2.82 32.69 -43.90
CA ALA A 373 -2.64 31.28 -44.16
C ALA A 373 -1.68 31.04 -45.33
N GLN A 374 -0.83 30.01 -45.26
CA GLN A 374 -0.33 29.34 -46.48
C GLN A 374 -0.08 27.85 -46.24
N ALA A 375 -0.77 27.05 -47.04
CA ALA A 375 -0.48 25.64 -47.29
C ALA A 375 0.62 25.52 -48.35
N SER A 376 1.52 24.53 -48.24
CA SER A 376 2.19 23.97 -49.42
C SER A 376 2.64 22.52 -49.20
N THR A 377 1.86 21.64 -49.83
CA THR A 377 2.18 20.42 -50.59
C THR A 377 3.64 19.92 -50.72
N SER A 378 3.83 18.68 -50.24
CA SER A 378 4.35 17.46 -50.93
C SER A 378 5.59 17.50 -51.84
N GLN A 379 6.53 16.56 -51.63
CA GLN A 379 6.79 15.38 -52.51
C GLN A 379 7.96 14.46 -52.03
N PRO A 380 8.12 13.24 -52.59
CA PRO A 380 8.39 11.99 -51.85
C PRO A 380 9.83 11.48 -51.97
N LYS A 381 10.22 10.53 -51.09
CA LYS A 381 11.24 9.52 -51.41
C LYS A 381 10.86 8.16 -50.84
N ASN A 382 10.53 7.27 -51.76
CA ASN A 382 10.40 5.84 -51.58
C ASN A 382 11.82 5.26 -51.41
N ASN A 383 12.05 4.44 -50.38
CA ASN A 383 13.12 3.45 -50.35
C ASN A 383 12.67 2.30 -49.44
N ASN A 384 12.23 1.23 -50.11
CA ASN A 384 11.93 -0.08 -49.57
C ASN A 384 13.11 -0.61 -48.75
N TYR A 385 12.92 -0.66 -47.44
CA TYR A 385 13.46 -1.70 -46.58
C TYR A 385 12.47 -1.88 -45.44
N ASP A 386 11.68 -2.95 -45.49
CA ASP A 386 10.72 -3.32 -44.45
C ASP A 386 11.35 -4.42 -43.57
N PRO A 387 11.85 -4.10 -42.37
CA PRO A 387 12.36 -5.09 -41.43
C PRO A 387 11.26 -5.76 -40.59
N PHE A 388 9.97 -5.50 -40.87
CA PHE A 388 8.84 -5.92 -40.04
C PHE A 388 7.80 -6.79 -40.75
N GLY A 389 7.98 -7.08 -42.04
CA GLY A 389 7.07 -7.95 -42.81
C GLY A 389 6.86 -9.36 -42.21
N SER A 390 7.77 -9.84 -41.37
CA SER A 390 7.67 -11.14 -40.70
C SER A 390 7.00 -11.11 -39.31
N GLN A 391 6.85 -9.95 -38.66
CA GLN A 391 6.23 -9.87 -37.32
C GLN A 391 4.74 -9.50 -37.34
N ILE A 392 4.25 -8.92 -38.45
CA ILE A 392 2.82 -8.56 -38.58
C ILE A 392 1.98 -9.79 -38.95
N ALA A 393 2.51 -10.72 -39.75
CA ALA A 393 1.82 -11.94 -40.16
C ALA A 393 1.52 -12.91 -38.98
N GLU A 394 2.29 -12.84 -37.90
CA GLU A 394 2.14 -13.74 -36.74
C GLU A 394 1.02 -13.28 -35.79
N ILE A 395 0.68 -12.00 -35.78
CA ILE A 395 -0.40 -11.42 -34.95
C ILE A 395 -1.76 -11.58 -35.64
N ASP A 396 -1.83 -11.43 -36.96
CA ASP A 396 -3.08 -11.65 -37.71
C ASP A 396 -3.52 -13.12 -37.69
N SER A 397 -2.56 -14.06 -37.62
CA SER A 397 -2.84 -15.50 -37.43
C SER A 397 -3.52 -15.81 -36.09
N MET A 398 -3.21 -15.05 -35.02
CA MET A 398 -3.82 -15.24 -33.70
C MET A 398 -5.26 -14.71 -33.60
N LEU A 399 -5.68 -13.80 -34.49
CA LEU A 399 -7.06 -13.29 -34.53
C LEU A 399 -7.99 -14.13 -35.40
N ALA A 400 -7.46 -15.00 -36.26
CA ALA A 400 -8.23 -15.87 -37.15
C ALA A 400 -8.63 -17.24 -36.53
N THR A 401 -8.27 -17.49 -35.26
CA THR A 401 -8.52 -18.78 -34.57
C THR A 401 -9.26 -18.65 -33.22
N LEU A 402 -9.85 -17.49 -32.95
CA LEU A 402 -11.04 -17.38 -32.08
C LEU A 402 -12.31 -17.56 -32.93
#